data_AF-A0A1G9LID4-F1
#
_entry.id   AF-A0A1G9LID4-F1
#
_cell.length_a   1.000
_cell.length_b   1.000
_cell.length_c   1.000
_cell.angle_alpha   90.00
_cell.angle_beta   90.00
_cell.angle_gamma   90.00
#
_symmetry.space_group_name_H-M   'P 1'
#
loop_
_entity.id
_entity.type
_entity.pdbx_description
1 polymer ?
#
loop_
_entity_poly.entity_id
_entity_poly.type
_entity_poly.pdbx_seq_one_letter_code
_entity_poly.pdbx_strand_id
1 'polypeptide(L)'
;MNHNILPKDKHDFKSVEALARLERSMIIPLLPELLEWLQDMNWPIAAEIVDLLSKYTSETIPHVKTVFSQSDTGWIYNILLYLINEWDTDLVSRLSSSLRELAQTIDIYEDTDLLSIKILWKHQLIDLNEATTLLARKQSLIEDSLHTFRAEQKAMFSELENEGQHILNTDVGQIVNYCERNKKVLMQKDQYENLLRRYEEIGATIRSISFT
;
A
#
# COMPACT_ATOMS: atom_id res chain seq x y z
N MET A 1 -16.11 -9.96 -24.75
CA MET A 1 -16.77 -8.66 -24.49
C MET A 1 -16.05 -7.60 -25.32
N ASN A 2 -16.67 -6.45 -25.62
CA ASN A 2 -16.02 -5.45 -26.48
C ASN A 2 -15.13 -4.55 -25.61
N HIS A 3 -13.88 -4.95 -25.33
CA HIS A 3 -12.91 -4.21 -24.49
C HIS A 3 -12.52 -2.84 -25.06
N ASN A 4 -13.03 -2.47 -26.25
CA ASN A 4 -12.70 -1.24 -26.96
C ASN A 4 -13.24 0.04 -26.28
N ILE A 5 -13.99 -0.10 -25.19
CA ILE A 5 -14.55 1.00 -24.36
C ILE A 5 -13.76 1.23 -23.05
N LEU A 6 -12.80 0.36 -22.71
CA LEU A 6 -11.90 0.61 -21.58
C LEU A 6 -10.93 1.74 -21.93
N PRO A 7 -10.40 2.47 -20.92
CA PRO A 7 -9.36 3.45 -21.16
C PRO A 7 -8.17 2.81 -21.87
N LYS A 8 -7.57 3.55 -22.81
CA LYS A 8 -6.43 3.05 -23.61
C LYS A 8 -5.08 3.50 -23.07
N ASP A 9 -5.09 4.57 -22.28
CA ASP A 9 -3.91 5.10 -21.59
C ASP A 9 -4.33 5.91 -20.35
N LYS A 10 -3.35 6.26 -19.52
CA LYS A 10 -3.54 6.95 -18.24
C LYS A 10 -4.12 8.37 -18.32
N HIS A 11 -4.32 8.94 -19.52
CA HIS A 11 -4.98 10.23 -19.75
C HIS A 11 -6.29 10.09 -20.55
N ASP A 12 -6.81 8.88 -20.75
CA ASP A 12 -8.01 8.64 -21.54
C ASP A 12 -9.30 8.94 -20.76
N PHE A 13 -9.47 10.19 -20.34
CA PHE A 13 -10.66 10.68 -19.65
C PHE A 13 -11.94 10.49 -20.48
N LYS A 14 -11.83 10.48 -21.81
CA LYS A 14 -12.99 10.30 -22.71
C LYS A 14 -13.62 8.92 -22.55
N SER A 15 -12.79 7.88 -22.44
CA SER A 15 -13.29 6.53 -22.19
C SER A 15 -13.93 6.42 -20.81
N VAL A 16 -13.35 7.06 -19.78
CA VAL A 16 -13.96 7.08 -18.43
C VAL A 16 -15.32 7.77 -18.44
N GLU A 17 -15.45 8.91 -19.11
CA GLU A 17 -16.73 9.61 -19.26
C GLU A 17 -17.76 8.76 -20.03
N ALA A 18 -17.33 8.03 -21.07
CA ALA A 18 -18.20 7.14 -21.81
C ALA A 18 -18.68 5.96 -20.94
N LEU A 19 -17.78 5.35 -20.16
CA LEU A 19 -18.10 4.28 -19.20
C LEU A 19 -19.11 4.76 -18.15
N ALA A 20 -18.96 5.97 -17.62
CA ALA A 20 -19.86 6.53 -16.62
C ALA A 20 -21.32 6.70 -17.11
N ARG A 21 -21.56 6.63 -18.43
CA ARG A 21 -22.89 6.75 -19.06
C ARG A 21 -23.48 5.40 -19.48
N LEU A 22 -22.74 4.31 -19.35
CA LEU A 22 -23.23 2.98 -19.71
C LEU A 22 -24.24 2.44 -18.69
N GLU A 23 -25.07 1.51 -19.17
CA GLU A 23 -25.96 0.77 -18.29
C GLU A 23 -25.17 -0.11 -17.32
N ARG A 24 -25.71 -0.32 -16.11
CA ARG A 24 -25.09 -1.17 -15.07
C ARG A 24 -24.73 -2.57 -15.58
N SER A 25 -25.58 -3.18 -16.41
CA SER A 25 -25.37 -4.50 -17.01
C SER A 25 -24.12 -4.57 -17.91
N MET A 26 -23.70 -3.44 -18.48
CA MET A 26 -22.53 -3.33 -19.36
C MET A 26 -21.25 -3.04 -18.57
N ILE A 27 -21.34 -2.41 -17.40
CA ILE A 27 -20.20 -2.07 -16.55
C ILE A 27 -19.78 -3.22 -15.63
N ILE A 28 -20.74 -3.94 -15.04
CA ILE A 28 -20.45 -5.05 -14.11
C ILE A 28 -19.41 -6.04 -14.67
N PRO A 29 -19.50 -6.47 -15.94
CA PRO A 29 -18.52 -7.41 -16.49
C PRO A 29 -17.10 -6.84 -16.68
N LEU A 30 -16.93 -5.52 -16.60
CA LEU A 30 -15.66 -4.80 -16.78
C LEU A 30 -14.99 -4.43 -15.45
N LEU A 31 -15.63 -4.68 -14.31
CA LEU A 31 -15.10 -4.33 -13.00
C LEU A 31 -13.70 -4.90 -12.72
N PRO A 32 -13.35 -6.14 -13.11
CA PRO A 32 -11.97 -6.64 -12.95
C PRO A 32 -10.94 -5.75 -13.64
N GLU A 33 -11.17 -5.39 -14.91
CA GLU A 33 -10.26 -4.57 -15.70
C GLU A 33 -10.26 -3.11 -15.25
N LEU A 34 -11.38 -2.61 -14.72
CA LEU A 34 -11.44 -1.27 -14.14
C LEU A 34 -10.61 -1.18 -12.85
N LEU A 35 -10.53 -2.24 -12.05
CA LEU A 35 -9.67 -2.26 -10.86
C LEU A 35 -8.18 -2.14 -11.22
N GLU A 36 -7.74 -2.61 -12.39
CA GLU A 36 -6.33 -2.51 -12.82
C GLU A 36 -5.86 -1.05 -12.93
N TRP A 37 -6.77 -0.11 -13.19
CA TRP A 37 -6.46 1.32 -13.20
C TRP A 37 -6.14 1.91 -11.81
N LEU A 38 -6.30 1.11 -10.76
CA LEU A 38 -5.90 1.46 -9.39
C LEU A 38 -4.51 0.91 -9.01
N GLN A 39 -3.80 0.26 -9.93
CA GLN A 39 -2.41 -0.19 -9.69
C GLN A 39 -1.48 0.99 -9.42
N ASP A 40 -1.71 2.14 -10.04
CA ASP A 40 -0.92 3.36 -9.83
C ASP A 40 -1.84 4.59 -9.74
N MET A 41 -2.01 5.09 -8.53
CA MET A 41 -2.84 6.27 -8.27
C MET A 41 -2.23 7.58 -8.77
N ASN A 42 -0.99 7.57 -9.29
CA ASN A 42 -0.43 8.71 -10.01
C ASN A 42 -0.97 8.81 -11.45
N TRP A 43 -1.68 7.80 -11.95
CA TRP A 43 -2.35 7.90 -13.24
C TRP A 43 -3.46 8.95 -13.18
N PRO A 44 -3.47 9.95 -14.09
CA PRO A 44 -4.45 11.05 -14.05
C PRO A 44 -5.92 10.60 -14.00
N ILE A 45 -6.26 9.48 -14.62
CA ILE A 45 -7.62 8.94 -14.61
C ILE A 45 -7.97 8.10 -13.37
N ALA A 46 -7.02 7.73 -12.51
CA ALA A 46 -7.25 6.77 -11.43
C ALA A 46 -8.35 7.23 -10.45
N ALA A 47 -8.38 8.52 -10.09
CA ALA A 47 -9.41 9.08 -9.23
C ALA A 47 -10.83 8.96 -9.84
N GLU A 48 -10.97 9.27 -11.14
CA GLU A 48 -12.26 9.13 -11.86
C GLU A 48 -12.69 7.65 -11.95
N ILE A 49 -11.74 6.72 -12.02
CA ILE A 49 -12.03 5.29 -11.95
C ILE A 49 -12.50 4.87 -10.55
N VAL A 50 -11.90 5.39 -9.47
CA VAL A 50 -12.40 5.17 -8.10
C VAL A 50 -13.84 5.66 -7.97
N ASP A 51 -14.15 6.85 -8.48
CA ASP A 51 -15.50 7.41 -8.47
C ASP A 51 -16.50 6.57 -9.28
N LEU A 52 -16.06 6.00 -10.40
CA LEU A 52 -16.86 5.08 -11.19
C LEU A 52 -17.13 3.77 -10.41
N LEU A 53 -16.08 3.14 -9.86
CA LEU A 53 -16.15 1.89 -9.11
C LEU A 53 -17.02 2.00 -7.85
N SER A 54 -17.02 3.19 -7.22
CA SER A 54 -17.84 3.49 -6.02
C SER A 54 -19.35 3.39 -6.27
N LYS A 55 -19.81 3.34 -7.53
CA LYS A 55 -21.22 3.10 -7.90
C LYS A 55 -21.59 1.61 -7.93
N TYR A 56 -20.59 0.71 -7.86
CA TYR A 56 -20.74 -0.74 -8.03
C TYR A 56 -20.05 -1.53 -6.91
N THR A 57 -20.00 -0.97 -5.70
CA THR A 57 -19.24 -1.55 -4.57
C THR A 57 -19.61 -3.01 -4.27
N SER A 58 -20.91 -3.33 -4.23
CA SER A 58 -21.36 -4.71 -3.97
C SER A 58 -20.90 -5.70 -5.05
N GLU A 59 -20.95 -5.32 -6.32
CA GLU A 59 -20.49 -6.14 -7.43
C GLU A 59 -18.95 -6.18 -7.55
N THR A 60 -18.26 -5.20 -6.98
CA THR A 60 -16.79 -5.10 -6.99
C THR A 60 -16.14 -6.04 -5.96
N ILE A 61 -16.86 -6.44 -4.90
CA ILE A 61 -16.35 -7.30 -3.81
C ILE A 61 -15.65 -8.58 -4.30
N PRO A 62 -16.25 -9.41 -5.19
CA PRO A 62 -15.58 -10.64 -5.63
C PRO A 62 -14.25 -10.37 -6.34
N HIS A 63 -14.17 -9.26 -7.08
CA HIS A 63 -12.98 -8.88 -7.85
C HIS A 63 -11.88 -8.32 -6.94
N VAL A 64 -12.25 -7.54 -5.93
CA VAL A 64 -11.33 -7.11 -4.86
C VAL A 64 -10.72 -8.33 -4.15
N LYS A 65 -11.51 -9.36 -3.83
CA LYS A 65 -10.99 -10.61 -3.25
C LYS A 65 -9.98 -11.29 -4.16
N THR A 66 -10.22 -11.28 -5.48
CA THR A 66 -9.25 -11.78 -6.46
C THR A 66 -7.95 -10.97 -6.40
N VAL A 67 -8.00 -9.63 -6.34
CA VAL A 67 -6.79 -8.81 -6.22
C VAL A 67 -6.04 -9.10 -4.92
N PHE A 68 -6.73 -9.25 -3.79
CA PHE A 68 -6.11 -9.57 -2.50
C PHE A 68 -5.40 -10.93 -2.47
N SER A 69 -5.75 -11.85 -3.38
CA SER A 69 -5.05 -13.13 -3.53
C SER A 69 -3.77 -13.06 -4.38
N GLN A 70 -3.46 -11.89 -4.96
CA GLN A 70 -2.27 -11.65 -5.78
C GLN A 70 -1.12 -11.08 -4.93
N SER A 71 0.05 -10.93 -5.55
CA SER A 71 1.27 -10.46 -4.88
C SER A 71 1.55 -8.95 -5.02
N ASP A 72 0.71 -8.21 -5.74
CA ASP A 72 0.90 -6.77 -5.97
C ASP A 72 0.40 -5.97 -4.77
N THR A 73 1.29 -5.76 -3.79
CA THR A 73 0.97 -5.07 -2.55
C THR A 73 0.68 -3.58 -2.76
N GLY A 74 1.27 -2.94 -3.77
CA GLY A 74 0.98 -1.54 -4.11
C GLY A 74 -0.46 -1.38 -4.63
N TRP A 75 -0.90 -2.29 -5.50
CA TRP A 75 -2.28 -2.32 -5.96
C TRP A 75 -3.27 -2.61 -4.82
N ILE A 76 -2.95 -3.59 -3.96
CA ILE A 76 -3.75 -3.90 -2.76
C ILE A 76 -3.85 -2.68 -1.85
N TYR A 77 -2.73 -1.99 -1.59
CA TYR A 77 -2.70 -0.78 -0.78
C TYR A 77 -3.61 0.30 -1.36
N ASN A 78 -3.53 0.57 -2.66
CA ASN A 78 -4.37 1.56 -3.31
C ASN A 78 -5.86 1.21 -3.21
N ILE A 79 -6.23 -0.06 -3.40
CA ILE A 79 -7.62 -0.51 -3.21
C ILE A 79 -8.08 -0.31 -1.77
N LEU A 80 -7.26 -0.67 -0.78
CA LEU A 80 -7.58 -0.49 0.63
C LEU A 80 -7.79 0.99 0.96
N LEU A 81 -6.86 1.85 0.51
CA LEU A 81 -6.80 3.26 0.88
C LEU A 81 -7.86 4.10 0.16
N TYR A 82 -8.00 3.94 -1.15
CA TYR A 82 -8.81 4.85 -1.97
C TYR A 82 -10.21 4.32 -2.26
N LEU A 83 -10.42 3.01 -2.22
CA LEU A 83 -11.72 2.42 -2.52
C LEU A 83 -12.42 1.91 -1.24
N ILE A 84 -11.80 0.99 -0.51
CA ILE A 84 -12.44 0.31 0.62
C ILE A 84 -12.57 1.20 1.85
N ASN A 85 -11.64 2.12 2.08
CA ASN A 85 -11.70 3.02 3.25
C ASN A 85 -12.99 3.87 3.28
N GLU A 86 -13.60 4.13 2.12
CA GLU A 86 -14.84 4.91 1.99
C GLU A 86 -16.12 4.04 2.02
N TRP A 87 -15.98 2.70 2.09
CA TRP A 87 -17.13 1.81 2.13
C TRP A 87 -17.79 1.79 3.52
N ASP A 88 -19.08 1.45 3.54
CA ASP A 88 -19.79 1.21 4.79
C ASP A 88 -19.41 -0.14 5.44
N THR A 89 -19.80 -0.30 6.71
CA THR A 89 -19.50 -1.50 7.48
C THR A 89 -20.12 -2.77 6.90
N ASP A 90 -21.28 -2.71 6.25
CA ASP A 90 -21.90 -3.91 5.65
C ASP A 90 -21.03 -4.44 4.51
N LEU A 91 -20.59 -3.57 3.61
CA LEU A 91 -19.70 -3.92 2.51
C LEU A 91 -18.34 -4.42 3.01
N VAL A 92 -17.72 -3.71 3.96
CA VAL A 92 -16.42 -4.10 4.51
C VAL A 92 -16.51 -5.44 5.25
N SER A 93 -17.62 -5.72 5.94
CA SER A 93 -17.82 -7.00 6.65
C SER A 93 -17.74 -8.22 5.72
N ARG A 94 -18.17 -8.07 4.45
CA ARG A 94 -18.10 -9.12 3.42
C ARG A 94 -16.67 -9.43 2.96
N LEU A 95 -15.72 -8.56 3.29
CA LEU A 95 -14.28 -8.70 3.07
C LEU A 95 -13.50 -9.08 4.34
N SER A 96 -14.17 -9.23 5.50
CA SER A 96 -13.53 -9.40 6.81
C SER A 96 -12.47 -10.51 6.84
N SER A 97 -12.76 -11.68 6.26
CA SER A 97 -11.80 -12.80 6.19
C SER A 97 -10.52 -12.42 5.42
N SER A 98 -10.66 -11.82 4.24
CA SER A 98 -9.50 -11.43 3.42
C SER A 98 -8.72 -10.27 4.05
N LEU A 99 -9.39 -9.33 4.71
CA LEU A 99 -8.73 -8.27 5.47
C LEU A 99 -7.97 -8.82 6.69
N ARG A 100 -8.51 -9.84 7.36
CA ARG A 100 -7.82 -10.54 8.46
C ARG A 100 -6.60 -11.31 7.95
N GLU A 101 -6.66 -11.91 6.76
CA GLU A 101 -5.51 -12.54 6.11
C GLU A 101 -4.40 -11.52 5.84
N LEU A 102 -4.74 -10.38 5.21
CA LEU A 102 -3.78 -9.28 5.00
C LEU A 102 -3.23 -8.75 6.33
N ALA A 103 -4.08 -8.57 7.35
CA ALA A 103 -3.63 -8.13 8.67
C ALA A 103 -2.63 -9.08 9.33
N GLN A 104 -2.61 -10.37 8.95
CA GLN A 104 -1.65 -11.36 9.47
C GLN A 104 -0.32 -11.39 8.72
N THR A 105 -0.25 -10.87 7.48
CA THR A 105 0.99 -10.81 6.70
C THR A 105 1.94 -9.74 7.25
N ILE A 106 3.14 -9.63 6.70
CA ILE A 106 4.08 -8.54 7.00
C ILE A 106 4.45 -7.91 5.67
N ASP A 107 4.00 -6.68 5.48
CA ASP A 107 4.34 -5.87 4.33
C ASP A 107 5.17 -4.69 4.80
N ILE A 108 6.48 -4.80 4.63
CA ILE A 108 7.44 -3.79 5.12
C ILE A 108 7.51 -2.55 4.22
N TYR A 109 6.91 -2.59 3.03
CA TYR A 109 7.04 -1.53 2.04
C TYR A 109 5.75 -0.74 1.90
N GLU A 110 4.63 -1.43 1.64
CA GLU A 110 3.34 -0.76 1.33
C GLU A 110 2.39 -0.72 2.54
N ASP A 111 2.71 -1.38 3.65
CA ASP A 111 1.92 -1.38 4.87
C ASP A 111 0.45 -1.86 4.73
N THR A 112 0.18 -2.71 3.73
CA THR A 112 -1.16 -3.29 3.49
C THR A 112 -1.76 -3.96 4.72
N ASP A 113 -0.91 -4.58 5.54
CA ASP A 113 -1.29 -5.26 6.77
C ASP A 113 -1.72 -4.30 7.89
N LEU A 114 -1.03 -3.16 8.05
CA LEU A 114 -1.43 -2.11 9.02
C LEU A 114 -2.71 -1.41 8.58
N LEU A 115 -2.83 -1.09 7.29
CA LEU A 115 -4.04 -0.47 6.77
C LEU A 115 -5.24 -1.41 6.91
N SER A 116 -5.06 -2.71 6.69
CA SER A 116 -6.09 -3.72 6.94
C SER A 116 -6.51 -3.76 8.41
N ILE A 117 -5.58 -3.68 9.36
CA ILE A 117 -5.89 -3.57 10.79
C ILE A 117 -6.69 -2.29 11.09
N LYS A 118 -6.28 -1.15 10.54
CA LYS A 118 -6.99 0.14 10.72
C LYS A 118 -8.43 0.08 10.20
N ILE A 119 -8.63 -0.51 9.02
CA ILE A 119 -9.96 -0.69 8.43
C ILE A 119 -10.81 -1.61 9.30
N LEU A 120 -10.29 -2.79 9.68
CA LEU A 120 -11.01 -3.72 10.56
C LEU A 120 -11.39 -3.07 11.88
N TRP A 121 -10.50 -2.28 12.49
CA TRP A 121 -10.76 -1.54 13.72
C TRP A 121 -11.83 -0.46 13.54
N LYS A 122 -11.70 0.40 12.52
CA LYS A 122 -12.66 1.46 12.17
C LYS A 122 -14.08 0.94 12.05
N HIS A 123 -14.24 -0.25 11.46
CA HIS A 123 -15.53 -0.90 11.25
C HIS A 123 -15.96 -1.84 12.39
N GLN A 124 -15.23 -1.86 13.51
CA GLN A 124 -15.51 -2.70 14.68
C GLN A 124 -15.58 -4.21 14.35
N LEU A 125 -14.79 -4.64 13.37
CA LEU A 125 -14.70 -6.04 12.91
C LEU A 125 -13.63 -6.84 13.67
N ILE A 126 -12.81 -6.15 14.47
CA ILE A 126 -11.87 -6.71 15.43
C ILE A 126 -12.00 -5.91 16.73
N ASP A 127 -11.72 -6.53 17.87
CA ASP A 127 -11.67 -5.85 19.15
C ASP A 127 -10.27 -5.30 19.46
N LEU A 128 -10.15 -4.57 20.57
CA LEU A 128 -8.90 -3.94 20.97
C LEU A 128 -7.80 -4.98 21.20
N ASN A 129 -8.16 -6.12 21.80
CA ASN A 129 -7.22 -7.18 22.12
C ASN A 129 -6.65 -7.84 20.86
N GLU A 130 -7.51 -8.14 19.87
CA GLU A 130 -7.10 -8.65 18.56
C GLU A 130 -6.18 -7.65 17.85
N ALA A 131 -6.56 -6.36 17.81
CA ALA A 131 -5.75 -5.31 17.19
C ALA A 131 -4.37 -5.15 17.87
N THR A 132 -4.34 -5.06 19.21
CA THR A 132 -3.07 -4.91 19.94
C THR A 132 -2.18 -6.15 19.82
N THR A 133 -2.77 -7.35 19.75
CA THR A 133 -2.00 -8.59 19.56
C THR A 133 -1.31 -8.62 18.20
N LEU A 134 -2.04 -8.26 17.14
CA LEU A 134 -1.48 -8.18 15.79
C LEU A 134 -0.34 -7.15 15.72
N LEU A 135 -0.55 -5.97 16.30
CA LEU A 135 0.44 -4.89 16.29
C LEU A 135 1.67 -5.22 17.14
N ALA A 136 1.50 -5.79 18.33
CA ALA A 136 2.61 -6.19 19.20
C ALA A 136 3.49 -7.27 18.53
N ARG A 137 2.87 -8.25 17.86
CA ARG A 137 3.60 -9.27 17.09
C ARG A 137 4.44 -8.63 15.99
N LYS A 138 3.86 -7.70 15.23
CA LYS A 138 4.58 -6.99 14.15
C LYS A 138 5.71 -6.15 14.74
N GLN A 139 5.46 -5.41 15.81
CA GLN A 139 6.45 -4.58 16.48
C GLN A 139 7.67 -5.40 16.91
N SER A 140 7.44 -6.52 17.61
CA SER A 140 8.51 -7.43 18.05
C SER A 140 9.35 -7.95 16.89
N LEU A 141 8.73 -8.35 15.77
CA LEU A 141 9.47 -8.86 14.60
C LEU A 141 10.33 -7.78 13.94
N ILE A 142 9.85 -6.54 13.90
CA ILE A 142 10.62 -5.40 13.38
C ILE A 142 11.75 -5.02 14.35
N GLU A 143 11.51 -5.04 15.66
CA GLU A 143 12.56 -4.83 16.68
C GLU A 143 13.68 -5.88 16.56
N ASP A 144 13.34 -7.16 16.47
CA ASP A 144 14.30 -8.24 16.28
C ASP A 144 15.14 -8.02 15.01
N SER A 145 14.50 -7.61 13.92
CA SER A 145 15.17 -7.32 12.66
C SER A 145 16.12 -6.12 12.78
N LEU A 146 15.70 -5.04 13.45
CA LEU A 146 16.53 -3.86 13.72
C LEU A 146 17.74 -4.18 14.61
N HIS A 147 17.60 -5.13 15.54
CA HIS A 147 18.68 -5.58 16.41
C HIS A 147 19.77 -6.37 15.67
N THR A 148 19.51 -6.87 14.47
CA THR A 148 20.54 -7.54 13.64
C THR A 148 21.61 -6.58 13.12
N PHE A 149 21.33 -5.27 13.08
CA PHE A 149 22.26 -4.24 12.63
C PHE A 149 23.18 -3.79 13.77
N ARG A 150 24.49 -4.01 13.60
CA ARG A 150 25.52 -3.62 14.59
C ARG A 150 25.72 -2.11 14.64
N ALA A 151 26.23 -1.61 15.76
CA ALA A 151 26.58 -0.20 15.94
C ALA A 151 27.55 0.31 14.86
N GLU A 152 28.53 -0.51 14.48
CA GLU A 152 29.48 -0.21 13.40
C GLU A 152 28.79 -0.01 12.04
N GLN A 153 27.81 -0.86 11.70
CA GLN A 153 27.05 -0.72 10.45
C GLN A 153 26.22 0.57 10.46
N LYS A 154 25.60 0.89 11.59
CA LYS A 154 24.82 2.14 11.75
C LYS A 154 25.70 3.39 11.62
N ALA A 155 26.92 3.34 12.16
CA ALA A 155 27.91 4.41 11.98
C ALA A 155 28.30 4.55 10.49
N MET A 156 28.57 3.44 9.80
CA MET A 156 28.86 3.46 8.36
C MET A 156 27.73 4.06 7.53
N PHE A 157 26.46 3.80 7.88
CA PHE A 157 25.32 4.40 7.16
C PHE A 157 25.30 5.92 7.28
N SER A 158 25.62 6.45 8.46
CA SER A 158 25.71 7.90 8.70
C SER A 158 26.87 8.53 7.93
N GLU A 159 28.03 7.86 7.87
CA GLU A 159 29.18 8.30 7.08
C GLU A 159 28.87 8.34 5.58
N LEU A 160 28.19 7.30 5.06
CA LEU A 160 27.75 7.25 3.67
C LEU A 160 26.78 8.38 3.34
N GLU A 161 25.81 8.65 4.21
CA GLU A 161 24.87 9.76 4.00
C GLU A 161 25.59 11.11 3.89
N ASN A 162 26.56 11.36 4.79
CA ASN A 162 27.37 12.57 4.75
C ASN A 162 28.22 12.67 3.47
N GLU A 163 28.85 11.56 3.04
CA GLU A 163 29.62 11.52 1.80
C GLU A 163 28.73 11.78 0.57
N GLY A 164 27.58 11.11 0.49
CA GLY A 164 26.61 11.29 -0.59
C GLY A 164 26.12 12.74 -0.66
N GLN A 165 25.75 13.33 0.48
CA GLN A 165 25.31 14.73 0.55
C GLN A 165 26.42 15.70 0.15
N HIS A 166 27.67 15.44 0.53
CA HIS A 166 28.81 16.23 0.09
C HIS A 166 28.96 16.19 -1.43
N ILE A 167 28.94 15.00 -2.03
CA ILE A 167 29.04 14.81 -3.49
C ILE A 167 27.94 15.56 -4.23
N LEU A 168 26.69 15.45 -3.77
CA LEU A 168 25.56 16.18 -4.37
C LEU A 168 25.76 17.70 -4.36
N ASN A 169 26.47 18.22 -3.37
CA ASN A 169 26.72 19.64 -3.18
C ASN A 169 28.00 20.16 -3.86
N THR A 170 28.95 19.29 -4.21
CA THR A 170 30.27 19.69 -4.74
C THR A 170 30.56 19.23 -6.16
N ASP A 171 30.30 17.96 -6.47
CA ASP A 171 30.49 17.38 -7.81
C ASP A 171 29.50 16.23 -8.03
N VAL A 172 28.28 16.60 -8.42
CA VAL A 172 27.19 15.65 -8.68
C VAL A 172 27.56 14.59 -9.73
N GLY A 173 28.56 14.85 -10.59
CA GLY A 173 29.04 13.89 -11.59
C GLY A 173 29.62 12.61 -10.96
N GLN A 174 30.08 12.66 -9.71
CA GLN A 174 30.61 11.48 -9.00
C GLN A 174 29.53 10.57 -8.41
N ILE A 175 28.25 10.96 -8.44
CA ILE A 175 27.19 10.21 -7.74
C ILE A 175 27.06 8.77 -8.25
N VAL A 176 27.25 8.55 -9.56
CA VAL A 176 27.18 7.21 -10.16
C VAL A 176 28.30 6.32 -9.63
N ASN A 177 29.53 6.83 -9.59
CA ASN A 177 30.69 6.10 -9.08
C ASN A 177 30.54 5.81 -7.58
N TYR A 178 30.03 6.78 -6.81
CA TYR A 178 29.73 6.61 -5.39
C TYR A 178 28.70 5.49 -5.17
N CYS A 179 27.59 5.50 -5.91
CA CYS A 179 26.55 4.47 -5.81
C CYS A 179 27.07 3.08 -6.17
N GLU A 180 27.84 2.94 -7.24
CA GLU A 180 28.41 1.65 -7.64
C GLU A 180 29.41 1.12 -6.61
N ARG A 181 30.30 1.98 -6.10
CA ARG A 181 31.29 1.60 -5.08
C ARG A 181 30.62 1.16 -3.77
N ASN A 182 29.54 1.85 -3.38
CA ASN A 182 28.88 1.65 -2.09
C ASN A 182 27.60 0.80 -2.15
N LYS A 183 27.26 0.23 -3.32
CA LYS A 183 25.99 -0.44 -3.63
C LYS A 183 25.50 -1.38 -2.52
N LYS A 184 26.35 -2.29 -2.05
CA LYS A 184 25.98 -3.27 -1.02
C LYS A 184 25.65 -2.64 0.33
N VAL A 185 26.34 -1.57 0.70
CA VAL A 185 26.14 -0.89 1.98
C VAL A 185 24.93 0.04 1.90
N LEU A 186 24.73 0.71 0.76
CA LEU A 186 23.51 1.46 0.46
C LEU A 186 22.26 0.58 0.56
N MET A 187 22.28 -0.62 -0.03
CA MET A 187 21.16 -1.57 0.12
C MET A 187 20.88 -1.96 1.59
N GLN A 188 21.91 -2.09 2.42
CA GLN A 188 21.72 -2.37 3.86
C GLN A 188 21.18 -1.15 4.61
N LYS A 189 21.61 0.06 4.24
CA LYS A 189 21.06 1.32 4.76
C LYS A 189 19.57 1.42 4.42
N ASP A 190 19.20 1.20 3.17
CA ASP A 190 17.81 1.24 2.72
C ASP A 190 16.94 0.22 3.48
N GLN A 191 17.45 -0.99 3.72
CA GLN A 191 16.77 -2.00 4.54
C GLN A 191 16.57 -1.53 5.99
N TYR A 192 17.61 -0.97 6.60
CA TYR A 192 17.55 -0.45 7.96
C TYR A 192 16.54 0.71 8.09
N GLU A 193 16.55 1.63 7.14
CA GLU A 193 15.66 2.80 7.12
C GLU A 193 14.20 2.39 6.92
N ASN A 194 13.94 1.42 6.02
CA ASN A 194 12.59 0.88 5.85
C ASN A 194 12.09 0.20 7.13
N LEU A 195 12.95 -0.54 7.85
CA LEU A 195 12.59 -1.13 9.14
C LEU A 195 12.31 -0.06 10.21
N LEU A 196 13.09 1.03 10.26
CA LEU A 196 12.85 2.14 11.18
C LEU A 196 11.53 2.85 10.88
N ARG A 197 11.30 3.24 9.63
CA ARG A 197 10.03 3.80 9.14
C ARG A 197 8.86 2.90 9.56
N ARG A 198 9.02 1.60 9.33
CA ARG A 198 8.01 0.60 9.66
C ARG A 198 7.74 0.49 11.16
N TYR A 199 8.78 0.58 11.99
CA TYR A 199 8.64 0.61 13.45
C TYR A 199 7.82 1.83 13.91
N GLU A 200 8.10 2.99 13.32
CA GLU A 200 7.38 4.23 13.61
C GLU A 200 5.90 4.15 13.19
N GLU A 201 5.61 3.57 12.02
CA GLU A 201 4.23 3.37 11.52
C GLU A 201 3.41 2.39 12.38
N ILE A 202 4.04 1.31 12.87
CA ILE A 202 3.40 0.42 13.84
C ILE A 202 3.06 1.20 15.11
N GLY A 203 4.01 1.98 15.63
CA GLY A 203 3.80 2.83 16.80
C GLY A 203 2.69 3.88 16.59
N ALA A 204 2.63 4.50 15.42
CA ALA A 204 1.57 5.44 15.04
C ALA A 204 0.20 4.75 15.00
N THR A 205 0.15 3.54 14.46
CA THR A 205 -1.07 2.74 14.39
C THR A 205 -1.56 2.35 15.79
N ILE A 206 -0.67 1.90 16.68
CA ILE A 206 -1.01 1.59 18.08
C ILE A 206 -1.63 2.80 18.78
N ARG A 207 -1.01 3.99 18.62
CA ARG A 207 -1.55 5.24 19.18
C ARG A 207 -2.94 5.53 18.62
N SER A 208 -3.13 5.42 17.31
CA SER A 208 -4.43 5.71 16.68
C SER A 208 -5.57 4.82 17.20
N ILE A 209 -5.27 3.56 17.55
CA ILE A 209 -6.26 2.60 18.05
C ILE A 209 -6.51 2.78 19.55
N SER A 210 -5.49 3.12 20.32
CA SER A 210 -5.59 3.22 21.79
C SER A 210 -6.26 4.52 22.27
N PHE A 211 -6.38 5.52 21.40
CA PHE A 211 -6.98 6.83 21.71
C PHE A 211 -8.35 7.07 21.04
N THR A 212 -8.90 6.08 20.34
CA THR A 212 -10.29 6.04 19.84
C THR A 212 -11.24 5.40 20.84
#